data_AF-A0A0D1Y7Y3-F1
#
_entry.id   AF-A0A0D1Y7Y3-F1
#
_cell.length_a   1.000
_cell.length_b   1.000
_cell.length_c   1.000
_cell.angle_alpha   90.00
_cell.angle_beta   90.00
_cell.angle_gamma   90.00
#
_symmetry.space_group_name_H-M   'P 1'
#
loop_
_entity.id
_entity.type
_entity.pdbx_description
1 polymer ?
#
loop_
_entity_poly.entity_id
_entity_poly.type
_entity_poly.pdbx_seq_one_letter_code
_entity_poly.pdbx_strand_id
1 'polypeptide(L)'
;MPSEPLPTAPSHPDVPPFPPPSTFSILPDIYLLIARLTILQQAAAGTNTLTHTTSGGSTTSTSTPLDLKDLPAQVYPIKQRIAKAKEAVQALPDVERSVEDQEREIRDLERTIALLKRRIAKLGRIAARTHGEEDRDVVMKGVEE
;
A
#
# COMPACT_ATOMS: atom_id res chain seq x y z
N MET A 1 -12.97 18.35 -14.94
CA MET A 1 -11.55 18.11 -14.64
C MET A 1 -11.31 16.62 -14.64
N PRO A 2 -10.65 16.05 -15.65
CA PRO A 2 -10.24 14.66 -15.62
C PRO A 2 -9.07 14.51 -14.63
N SER A 3 -9.21 13.63 -13.64
CA SER A 3 -8.16 13.33 -12.66
C SER A 3 -7.05 12.53 -13.34
N GLU A 4 -5.87 13.12 -13.46
CA GLU A 4 -4.66 12.46 -13.95
C GLU A 4 -4.17 11.44 -12.90
N PRO A 5 -3.93 10.16 -13.27
CA PRO A 5 -3.42 9.18 -12.32
C PRO A 5 -1.97 9.49 -11.95
N LEU A 6 -1.69 9.62 -10.66
CA LEU A 6 -0.36 9.86 -10.11
C LEU A 6 0.64 8.80 -10.63
N PRO A 7 1.87 9.16 -11.04
CA PRO A 7 2.88 8.20 -11.44
C PRO A 7 3.19 7.27 -10.27
N THR A 8 2.95 5.97 -10.45
CA THR A 8 3.38 4.91 -9.53
C THR A 8 4.90 4.96 -9.43
N ALA A 9 5.41 5.33 -8.26
CA ALA A 9 6.83 5.23 -7.95
C ALA A 9 7.32 3.80 -8.23
N PRO A 10 8.51 3.60 -8.82
CA PRO A 10 9.06 2.27 -9.02
C PRO A 10 9.26 1.60 -7.65
N SER A 11 8.51 0.54 -7.37
CA SER A 11 8.73 -0.30 -6.20
C SER A 11 10.12 -0.91 -6.30
N HIS A 12 10.92 -0.77 -5.24
CA HIS A 12 12.17 -1.52 -5.09
C HIS A 12 11.90 -3.01 -5.33
N PRO A 13 12.77 -3.77 -6.04
CA PRO A 13 12.49 -5.16 -6.42
C PRO A 13 12.15 -6.09 -5.24
N ASP A 14 12.59 -5.72 -4.03
CA ASP A 14 12.34 -6.46 -2.80
C ASP A 14 11.02 -6.11 -2.08
N VAL A 15 10.26 -5.12 -2.58
CA VAL A 15 9.00 -4.70 -1.96
C VAL A 15 7.84 -5.40 -2.68
N PRO A 16 7.11 -6.30 -2.02
CA PRO A 16 5.95 -6.95 -2.63
C PRO A 16 4.89 -5.91 -2.99
N PRO A 17 4.18 -6.08 -4.11
CA PRO A 17 3.16 -5.13 -4.54
C PRO A 17 2.03 -5.06 -3.50
N PHE A 18 1.55 -3.85 -3.24
CA PHE A 18 0.42 -3.66 -2.34
C PHE A 18 -0.83 -4.39 -2.84
N PRO A 19 -1.63 -4.99 -1.93
CA PRO A 19 -2.88 -5.62 -2.31
C PRO A 19 -3.87 -4.59 -2.89
N PRO A 20 -4.70 -4.97 -3.87
CA PRO A 20 -5.68 -4.05 -4.45
C PRO A 20 -6.73 -3.66 -3.39
N PRO A 21 -7.28 -2.42 -3.41
CA PRO A 21 -8.25 -1.94 -2.41
C PRO A 21 -9.52 -2.83 -2.29
N SER A 22 -9.89 -3.50 -3.37
CA SER A 22 -11.01 -4.44 -3.40
C SER A 22 -10.83 -5.64 -2.46
N THR A 23 -9.59 -5.99 -2.10
CA THR A 23 -9.26 -7.02 -1.10
C THR A 23 -9.91 -6.70 0.26
N PHE A 24 -10.05 -5.42 0.59
CA PHE A 24 -10.61 -4.94 1.86
C PHE A 24 -12.08 -4.53 1.76
N SER A 25 -12.67 -4.58 0.57
CA SER A 25 -14.06 -4.16 0.31
C SER A 25 -15.07 -5.27 0.66
N ILE A 26 -15.09 -5.71 1.92
CA ILE A 26 -15.89 -6.85 2.41
C ILE A 26 -17.24 -6.38 3.01
N LEU A 27 -17.30 -5.12 3.43
CA LEU A 27 -18.45 -4.53 4.10
C LEU A 27 -19.76 -4.60 3.30
N PRO A 28 -19.81 -4.32 1.98
CA PRO A 28 -21.06 -4.38 1.23
C PRO A 28 -21.70 -5.77 1.30
N ASP A 29 -20.89 -6.83 1.21
CA ASP A 29 -21.36 -8.21 1.19
C ASP A 29 -21.85 -8.67 2.56
N ILE A 30 -21.18 -8.24 3.64
CA ILE A 30 -21.65 -8.47 5.01
C ILE A 30 -22.99 -7.76 5.22
N TYR A 31 -23.10 -6.50 4.79
CA TYR A 31 -24.33 -5.72 4.90
C TYR A 31 -25.50 -6.39 4.17
N LEU A 32 -25.28 -6.83 2.92
CA LEU A 32 -26.30 -7.53 2.13
C LEU A 32 -26.77 -8.83 2.81
N LEU A 33 -25.84 -9.60 3.38
CA LEU A 33 -26.18 -10.83 4.09
C LEU A 33 -27.01 -10.54 5.35
N ILE A 34 -26.62 -9.54 6.15
CA ILE A 34 -27.34 -9.13 7.36
C ILE A 34 -28.75 -8.60 7.01
N ALA A 35 -28.86 -7.82 5.94
CA ALA A 35 -30.16 -7.29 5.49
C ALA A 35 -31.13 -8.43 5.12
N ARG A 36 -30.66 -9.45 4.39
CA ARG A 36 -31.47 -10.64 4.08
C ARG A 36 -31.85 -11.45 5.30
N LEU A 37 -30.92 -11.61 6.25
CA LEU A 37 -31.19 -12.31 7.51
C LEU A 37 -32.24 -11.58 8.35
N THR A 38 -32.21 -10.25 8.34
CA THR A 38 -33.19 -9.40 9.04
C THR A 38 -34.59 -9.54 8.45
N ILE A 39 -34.70 -9.60 7.11
CA ILE A 39 -35.97 -9.85 6.41
C ILE A 39 -36.51 -11.24 6.76
N LEU A 40 -35.66 -12.27 6.81
CA LEU A 40 -36.06 -13.62 7.23
C LEU A 40 -36.60 -13.64 8.67
N GLN A 41 -35.93 -12.93 9.57
CA GLN A 41 -36.35 -12.83 10.98
C GLN A 41 -37.69 -12.11 11.13
N GLN A 42 -37.92 -11.05 10.35
CA GLN A 42 -39.18 -10.31 10.29
C GLN A 42 -40.33 -11.15 9.73
N ALA A 43 -40.07 -11.95 8.69
CA ALA A 43 -41.04 -12.89 8.12
C ALA A 43 -41.43 -13.98 9.14
N ALA A 44 -40.49 -14.47 9.95
CA ALA A 44 -40.76 -15.42 11.02
C ALA A 44 -41.54 -14.80 12.21
N ALA A 45 -41.39 -13.49 12.44
CA ALA A 45 -42.06 -12.75 13.51
C ALA A 45 -43.42 -12.13 13.12
N GLY A 46 -43.87 -12.32 11.87
CA GLY A 46 -45.16 -11.80 11.39
C GLY A 46 -45.23 -10.29 11.16
N THR A 47 -44.10 -9.57 11.27
CA THR A 47 -43.99 -8.11 11.08
C THR A 47 -43.30 -7.81 9.76
N ASN A 48 -44.06 -7.51 8.71
CA ASN A 48 -43.54 -7.22 7.37
C ASN A 48 -43.29 -5.71 7.20
N THR A 49 -42.10 -5.20 7.57
CA THR A 49 -41.69 -3.82 7.24
C THR A 49 -40.16 -3.67 7.14
N LEU A 50 -39.61 -3.70 5.92
CA LEU A 50 -38.79 -2.60 5.35
C LEU A 50 -38.19 -2.97 3.99
N THR A 51 -38.48 -2.16 2.98
CA THR A 51 -37.74 -2.07 1.72
C THR A 51 -36.57 -1.09 1.91
N HIS A 52 -35.33 -1.58 1.80
CA HIS A 52 -34.15 -0.71 1.74
C HIS A 52 -33.53 -0.82 0.35
N THR A 53 -33.65 0.25 -0.44
CA THR A 53 -33.00 0.44 -1.74
C THR A 53 -31.64 1.09 -1.54
N THR A 54 -30.55 0.34 -1.75
CA THR A 54 -29.21 0.92 -1.90
C THR A 54 -28.72 0.66 -3.32
N SER A 55 -28.72 1.71 -4.12
CA SER A 55 -28.18 1.78 -5.47
C SER A 55 -26.65 1.72 -5.46
N GLY A 56 -26.06 0.71 -6.11
CA GLY A 56 -24.61 0.64 -6.36
C GLY A 56 -24.06 -0.79 -6.47
N GLY A 57 -24.21 -1.41 -7.65
CA GLY A 57 -23.27 -2.39 -8.19
C GLY A 57 -23.01 -3.70 -7.43
N SER A 58 -23.99 -4.59 -7.34
CA SER A 58 -23.84 -6.05 -7.53
C SER A 58 -25.23 -6.69 -7.30
N THR A 59 -25.79 -7.22 -8.37
CA THR A 59 -27.15 -7.77 -8.47
C THR A 59 -27.31 -9.07 -7.69
N THR A 60 -27.48 -8.97 -6.38
CA THR A 60 -28.29 -9.95 -5.65
C THR A 60 -29.30 -9.19 -4.80
N SER A 61 -30.52 -9.18 -5.30
CA SER A 61 -31.72 -8.60 -4.70
C SER A 61 -31.77 -8.82 -3.19
N THR A 62 -31.80 -7.74 -2.41
CA THR A 62 -32.17 -7.77 -0.99
C THR A 62 -33.60 -8.27 -0.78
N SER A 63 -34.40 -8.39 -1.84
CA SER A 63 -35.79 -8.85 -1.82
C SER A 63 -35.97 -10.37 -1.82
N THR A 64 -34.93 -11.17 -2.03
CA THR A 64 -35.03 -12.64 -1.94
C THR A 64 -34.72 -13.08 -0.50
N PRO A 65 -35.69 -13.65 0.23
CA PRO A 65 -35.46 -14.19 1.57
C PRO A 65 -34.34 -15.23 1.55
N LEU A 66 -33.46 -15.18 2.54
CA LEU A 66 -32.41 -16.19 2.73
C LEU A 66 -33.05 -17.49 3.22
N ASP A 67 -32.71 -18.66 2.65
CA ASP A 67 -32.97 -19.92 3.36
C ASP A 67 -31.89 -20.12 4.44
N LEU A 68 -32.31 -20.51 5.64
CA LEU A 68 -31.42 -20.74 6.77
C LEU A 68 -30.42 -21.86 6.49
N LYS A 69 -30.79 -22.81 5.63
CA LYS A 69 -29.92 -23.92 5.19
C LYS A 69 -28.78 -23.47 4.29
N ASP A 70 -28.98 -22.38 3.56
CA ASP A 70 -28.00 -21.82 2.63
C ASP A 70 -27.06 -20.80 3.29
N LEU A 71 -27.33 -20.43 4.54
CA LEU A 71 -26.51 -19.48 5.29
C LEU A 71 -25.02 -19.88 5.36
N PRO A 72 -24.64 -21.14 5.64
CA PRO A 72 -23.24 -21.55 5.63
C PRO A 72 -22.57 -21.33 4.26
N ALA A 73 -23.28 -21.63 3.17
CA ALA A 73 -22.79 -21.45 1.81
C ALA A 73 -22.60 -19.97 1.45
N GLN A 74 -23.49 -19.08 1.92
CA GLN A 74 -23.39 -17.64 1.67
C GLN A 74 -22.35 -16.95 2.56
N VAL A 75 -22.12 -17.44 3.77
CA VAL A 75 -21.09 -16.93 4.69
C VAL A 75 -19.68 -17.35 4.25
N TYR A 76 -19.51 -18.51 3.63
CA TYR A 76 -18.19 -19.06 3.30
C TYR A 76 -17.33 -18.14 2.40
N PRO A 77 -17.85 -17.57 1.28
CA PRO A 77 -17.09 -16.62 0.46
C PRO A 77 -16.68 -15.35 1.20
N ILE A 78 -17.48 -14.90 2.17
CA ILE A 78 -17.16 -13.74 3.03
C ILE A 78 -15.99 -14.11 3.95
N LYS A 79 -16.05 -15.28 4.60
CA LYS A 79 -14.94 -15.80 5.43
C LYS A 79 -13.64 -15.92 4.64
N GLN A 80 -13.71 -16.43 3.41
CA GLN A 80 -12.54 -16.57 2.54
C GLN A 80 -11.93 -15.21 2.19
N ARG A 81 -12.76 -14.20 1.89
CA ARG A 81 -12.27 -12.84 1.64
C ARG A 81 -11.64 -12.20 2.87
N ILE A 82 -12.21 -12.41 4.06
CA ILE A 82 -11.61 -11.95 5.32
C ILE A 82 -10.25 -12.62 5.55
N ALA A 83 -10.15 -13.94 5.33
CA ALA A 83 -8.89 -14.66 5.47
C ALA A 83 -7.83 -14.11 4.51
N LYS A 84 -8.19 -13.91 3.24
CA LYS A 84 -7.31 -13.32 2.23
C LYS A 84 -6.89 -11.89 2.59
N ALA A 85 -7.81 -11.07 3.10
CA ALA A 85 -7.47 -9.72 3.54
C ALA A 85 -6.50 -9.71 4.72
N LYS A 86 -6.67 -10.63 5.69
CA LYS A 86 -5.73 -10.79 6.81
C LYS A 86 -4.35 -11.24 6.33
N GLU A 87 -4.29 -12.22 5.46
CA GLU A 87 -3.04 -12.69 4.85
C GLU A 87 -2.34 -11.57 4.10
N ALA A 88 -3.09 -10.78 3.33
CA ALA A 88 -2.56 -9.63 2.61
C ALA A 88 -1.97 -8.57 3.54
N VAL A 89 -2.58 -8.33 4.71
CA VAL A 89 -2.04 -7.42 5.74
C VAL A 89 -0.77 -7.99 6.37
N GLN A 90 -0.76 -9.28 6.68
CA GLN A 90 0.41 -9.95 7.29
C GLN A 90 1.59 -10.06 6.32
N ALA A 91 1.32 -10.11 5.02
CA ALA A 91 2.33 -10.10 3.98
C ALA A 91 2.89 -8.69 3.68
N LEU A 92 2.36 -7.64 4.30
CA LEU A 92 2.90 -6.29 4.10
C LEU A 92 4.29 -6.17 4.74
N PRO A 93 5.24 -5.52 4.05
CA PRO A 93 6.55 -5.26 4.60
C PRO A 93 6.43 -4.34 5.81
N ASP A 94 7.30 -4.55 6.79
CA ASP A 94 7.37 -3.76 8.03
C ASP A 94 6.06 -3.66 8.82
N VAL A 95 5.08 -4.56 8.60
CA VAL A 95 3.80 -4.52 9.34
C VAL A 95 3.96 -4.77 10.83
N GLU A 96 5.04 -5.45 11.23
CA GLU A 96 5.39 -5.71 12.64
C GLU A 96 6.18 -4.57 13.29
N ARG A 97 6.57 -3.56 12.52
CA ARG A 97 7.43 -2.48 12.98
C ARG A 97 6.64 -1.21 13.27
N SER A 98 7.04 -0.50 14.33
CA SER A 98 6.42 0.78 14.68
C SER A 98 6.89 1.92 13.77
N VAL A 99 6.04 2.94 13.62
CA VAL A 99 6.38 4.17 12.90
C VAL A 99 7.55 4.87 13.58
N GLU A 100 7.59 4.86 14.91
CA GLU A 100 8.65 5.49 15.70
C GLU A 100 10.02 4.85 15.44
N ASP A 101 10.07 3.53 15.25
CA ASP A 101 11.29 2.84 14.86
C ASP A 101 11.73 3.25 13.46
N GLN A 102 10.81 3.27 12.50
CA GLN A 102 11.07 3.69 11.12
C GLN A 102 11.62 5.11 11.05
N GLU A 103 11.00 6.04 11.78
CA GLU A 103 11.46 7.42 11.86
C GLU A 103 12.85 7.55 12.49
N ARG A 104 13.19 6.74 13.51
CA ARG A 104 14.54 6.71 14.08
C ARG A 104 15.57 6.31 13.03
N GLU A 105 15.29 5.23 12.29
CA GLU A 105 16.18 4.76 11.25
C GLU A 105 16.33 5.78 10.11
N ILE A 106 15.23 6.40 9.65
CA ILE A 106 15.28 7.45 8.64
C ILE A 106 16.25 8.56 9.06
N ARG A 107 16.15 9.03 10.32
CA ARG A 107 17.07 10.05 10.84
C ARG A 107 18.53 9.59 10.83
N ASP A 108 18.79 8.33 11.17
CA ASP A 108 20.15 7.78 11.19
C ASP A 108 20.72 7.61 9.76
N LEU A 109 19.89 7.15 8.83
CA LEU A 109 20.21 7.05 7.40
C LEU A 109 20.48 8.42 6.79
N GLU A 110 19.65 9.43 7.08
CA GLU A 110 19.86 10.81 6.62
C GLU A 110 21.18 11.40 7.13
N ARG A 111 21.53 11.18 8.41
CA ARG A 111 22.85 11.57 8.94
C ARG A 111 23.98 10.89 8.19
N THR A 112 23.84 9.60 7.90
CA THR A 112 24.84 8.82 7.15
C THR A 112 25.01 9.36 5.73
N ILE A 113 23.91 9.63 5.03
CA ILE A 113 23.92 10.25 3.69
C ILE A 113 24.64 11.61 3.73
N ALA A 114 24.37 12.44 4.74
CA ALA A 114 25.05 13.73 4.87
C ALA A 114 26.57 13.58 5.04
N LEU A 115 27.03 12.60 5.84
CA LEU A 115 28.45 12.31 6.01
C LEU A 115 29.09 11.79 4.71
N LEU A 116 28.42 10.87 4.00
CA LEU A 116 28.89 10.33 2.73
C LEU A 116 29.02 11.43 1.67
N LYS A 117 28.02 12.30 1.54
CA LYS A 117 28.07 13.46 0.63
C LYS A 117 29.27 14.36 0.93
N ARG A 118 29.57 14.63 2.21
CA ARG A 118 30.75 15.42 2.62
C ARG A 118 32.05 14.72 2.23
N ARG A 119 32.14 13.41 2.42
CA ARG A 119 33.33 12.62 2.06
C ARG A 119 33.56 12.61 0.55
N ILE A 120 32.51 12.39 -0.25
CA ILE A 120 32.57 12.47 -1.71
C ILE A 120 33.04 13.86 -2.15
N ALA A 121 32.49 14.93 -1.58
CA ALA A 121 32.93 16.29 -1.88
C ALA A 121 34.41 16.53 -1.55
N LYS A 122 34.92 15.97 -0.44
CA LYS A 122 36.35 16.04 -0.09
C LYS A 122 37.21 15.31 -1.12
N LEU A 123 36.82 14.10 -1.50
CA LEU A 123 37.54 13.31 -2.51
C LEU A 123 37.53 14.02 -3.86
N GLY A 124 36.40 14.58 -4.29
CA GLY A 124 36.32 15.39 -5.51
C GLY A 124 37.26 16.59 -5.51
N ARG A 125 37.41 17.29 -4.37
CA ARG A 125 38.38 18.39 -4.25
C ARG A 125 39.83 17.91 -4.30
N ILE A 126 40.13 16.72 -3.77
CA ILE A 126 41.48 16.15 -3.83
C ILE A 126 41.81 15.79 -5.29
N ALA A 127 40.91 15.08 -5.97
CA ALA A 127 41.08 14.72 -7.39
C ALA A 127 41.23 15.95 -8.29
N ALA A 128 40.46 17.03 -8.03
CA ALA A 128 40.60 18.29 -8.77
C ALA A 128 41.95 18.98 -8.54
N ARG A 129 42.54 18.87 -7.34
CA ARG A 129 43.88 19.41 -7.08
C ARG A 129 44.96 18.59 -7.75
N THR A 130 44.89 17.26 -7.67
CA THR A 130 45.90 16.38 -8.28
C THR A 130 45.92 16.52 -9.80
N HIS A 131 44.74 16.60 -10.44
CA HIS A 131 44.68 16.86 -11.89
C HIS A 131 45.05 18.30 -12.27
N GLY A 132 44.77 19.29 -11.41
CA GLY A 132 45.19 20.68 -11.64
C GLY A 132 46.67 20.95 -11.40
N GLU A 133 47.38 20.05 -10.71
CA GLU A 133 48.83 20.12 -10.45
C GLU A 133 49.61 19.50 -11.61
N GLU A 134 49.12 18.38 -12.18
CA GLU A 134 49.65 17.79 -13.43
C GLU A 134 49.60 18.78 -14.62
N ASP A 135 48.52 19.56 -14.76
CA ASP A 135 48.37 20.54 -15.85
C ASP A 135 49.27 21.78 -15.67
N ARG A 136 49.73 22.07 -14.44
CA ARG A 136 50.64 23.19 -14.13
C ARG A 136 52.11 22.81 -14.30
N ASP A 137 52.48 21.58 -13.98
CA ASP A 137 53.85 21.08 -14.15
C ASP A 137 54.24 20.90 -15.63
N VAL A 138 53.28 20.62 -16.52
CA VAL A 138 53.53 20.54 -17.97
C VAL A 138 53.85 21.91 -18.58
N VAL A 139 53.22 23.00 -18.09
CA VAL A 139 53.43 24.36 -18.61
C VAL A 139 54.81 24.92 -18.21
N MET A 140 55.32 24.57 -17.02
CA MET A 140 56.60 25.08 -16.53
C MET A 140 57.83 24.41 -17.18
N LYS A 141 57.65 23.32 -17.93
CA LYS A 141 58.74 22.61 -18.61
C LYS A 141 59.00 23.09 -20.05
N GLY A 142 58.19 24.03 -20.55
CA GLY A 142 58.27 24.55 -21.92
C GLY A 142 58.92 25.94 -22.06
N VAL A 143 59.57 26.47 -21.02
CA VAL A 143 60.18 27.82 -21.03
C VAL A 143 61.66 27.74 -20.63
N GLU A 144 62.43 26.89 -21.31
CA GLU A 144 63.89 26.95 -21.32
C GLU A 144 64.40 26.56 -22.72
N GLU A 145 64.39 27.51 -23.65
CA GLU A 145 65.31 27.58 -24.80
C GLU A 145 65.73 29.03 -25.05
#